data_AF-A0A2V8QV36-F1
#
_entry.id   AF-A0A2V8QV36-F1
#
_cell.length_a   1.000
_cell.length_b   1.000
_cell.length_c   1.000
_cell.angle_alpha   90.00
_cell.angle_beta   90.00
_cell.angle_gamma   90.00
#
_symmetry.space_group_name_H-M   'P 1'
#
loop_
_entity.id
_entity.type
_entity.pdbx_description
1 polymer ?
#
loop_
_entity_poly.entity_id
_entity_poly.type
_entity_poly.pdbx_seq_one_letter_code
_entity_poly.pdbx_strand_id
1 'polypeptide(L)'
;MIAANQKLLDYANAGGTLIVFYHKSDEWNPDPRRNRPALAPYKLILGNERITDETAPITFLEPEHPLLNSPNKLGQEDFANWIQERGLYYPKDWDPQFHALLQSNDPGEAPLKGGLLVADYGRGHYIYTSMVWYRELRAGVPGAYRMLANMISYGRSAK
;
A
#
# COMPACT_ATOMS: atom_id res chain seq x y z
N MET A 1 -10.02 -15.22 -7.70
CA MET A 1 -9.12 -14.08 -7.99
C MET A 1 -7.76 -14.51 -8.54
N ILE A 2 -7.09 -15.56 -8.01
CA ILE A 2 -5.78 -16.02 -8.53
C ILE A 2 -5.78 -16.25 -10.05
N ALA A 3 -6.79 -16.94 -10.59
CA ALA A 3 -6.89 -17.19 -12.05
C ALA A 3 -7.00 -15.92 -12.91
N ALA A 4 -7.41 -14.79 -12.34
CA ALA A 4 -7.50 -13.50 -13.01
C ALA A 4 -6.27 -12.61 -12.75
N ASN A 5 -5.32 -13.02 -11.89
CA ASN A 5 -4.19 -12.19 -11.48
C ASN A 5 -3.38 -11.70 -12.67
N GLN A 6 -3.11 -12.58 -13.65
CA GLN A 6 -2.36 -12.20 -14.85
C GLN A 6 -3.04 -11.05 -15.61
N LYS A 7 -4.37 -11.06 -15.75
CA LYS A 7 -5.11 -9.98 -16.43
C LYS A 7 -5.00 -8.64 -15.69
N LEU A 8 -4.93 -8.68 -14.36
CA LEU A 8 -4.73 -7.48 -13.54
C LEU A 8 -3.31 -6.93 -13.72
N LEU A 9 -2.31 -7.80 -13.75
CA LEU A 9 -0.94 -7.42 -14.03
C LEU A 9 -0.80 -6.89 -15.47
N ASP A 10 -1.41 -7.53 -16.45
CA ASP A 10 -1.40 -7.09 -17.85
C ASP A 10 -2.01 -5.68 -17.99
N TYR A 11 -3.10 -5.39 -17.26
CA TYR A 11 -3.69 -4.04 -17.20
C TYR A 11 -2.70 -3.00 -16.66
N ALA A 12 -2.02 -3.30 -15.55
CA ALA A 12 -1.01 -2.41 -14.99
C ALA A 12 0.16 -2.20 -15.97
N ASN A 13 0.72 -3.29 -16.49
CA ASN A 13 1.80 -3.28 -17.47
C ASN A 13 1.46 -2.47 -18.73
N ALA A 14 0.19 -2.46 -19.14
CA ALA A 14 -0.29 -1.75 -20.31
C ALA A 14 -0.45 -0.23 -20.13
N GLY A 15 -0.34 0.30 -18.91
CA GLY A 15 -0.53 1.72 -18.59
C GLY A 15 -1.56 2.00 -17.49
N GLY A 16 -2.16 0.97 -16.91
CA GLY A 16 -3.08 1.10 -15.79
C GLY A 16 -2.35 1.26 -14.45
N THR A 17 -3.07 1.77 -13.45
CA THR A 17 -2.64 1.73 -12.05
C THR A 17 -3.42 0.64 -11.32
N LEU A 18 -2.73 -0.38 -10.81
CA LEU A 18 -3.32 -1.45 -10.01
C LEU A 18 -3.05 -1.19 -8.53
N ILE A 19 -4.12 -1.00 -7.76
CA ILE A 19 -4.07 -0.77 -6.31
C ILE A 19 -4.50 -2.06 -5.61
N VAL A 20 -3.65 -2.57 -4.73
CA VAL A 20 -3.85 -3.82 -4.02
C VAL A 20 -3.82 -3.54 -2.52
N PHE A 21 -4.97 -3.73 -1.88
CA PHE A 21 -5.09 -3.60 -0.43
C PHE A 21 -4.53 -4.83 0.29
N TYR A 22 -4.39 -4.72 1.60
CA TYR A 22 -3.72 -5.72 2.43
C TYR A 22 -4.27 -7.14 2.24
N HIS A 23 -3.40 -8.12 2.48
CA HIS A 23 -3.72 -9.53 2.55
C HIS A 23 -3.05 -10.15 3.78
N LYS A 24 -3.52 -11.31 4.23
CA LYS A 24 -2.75 -12.10 5.18
C LYS A 24 -1.56 -12.77 4.50
N SER A 25 -0.50 -13.03 5.24
CA SER A 25 0.70 -13.71 4.71
C SER A 25 0.37 -15.09 4.12
N ASP A 26 -0.58 -15.82 4.70
CA ASP A 26 -1.01 -17.13 4.24
C ASP A 26 -2.03 -17.10 3.09
N GLU A 27 -2.48 -15.91 2.68
CA GLU A 27 -3.30 -15.63 1.50
C GLU A 27 -2.43 -15.14 0.32
N TRP A 28 -1.34 -14.44 0.62
CA TRP A 28 -0.47 -13.76 -0.35
C TRP A 28 0.79 -14.54 -0.75
N ASN A 29 1.59 -14.97 0.23
CA ASN A 29 2.96 -15.44 -0.02
C ASN A 29 2.95 -16.69 -0.91
N PRO A 30 3.87 -16.83 -1.89
CA PRO A 30 3.91 -18.00 -2.75
C PRO A 30 3.91 -19.30 -1.93
N ASP A 31 3.04 -20.24 -2.29
CA ASP A 31 2.91 -21.53 -1.61
C ASP A 31 2.62 -22.63 -2.64
N PRO A 32 3.63 -23.44 -3.02
CA PRO A 32 3.45 -24.55 -3.95
C PRO A 32 2.44 -25.59 -3.46
N ARG A 33 2.28 -25.77 -2.15
CA ARG A 33 1.32 -26.75 -1.59
C ARG A 33 -0.12 -26.32 -1.80
N ARG A 34 -0.35 -25.01 -1.97
CA ARG A 34 -1.65 -24.40 -2.27
C ARG A 34 -1.78 -23.98 -3.75
N ASN A 35 -0.83 -24.36 -4.61
CA ASN A 35 -0.74 -23.90 -6.00
C ASN A 35 -0.83 -22.36 -6.13
N ARG A 36 -0.28 -21.63 -5.15
CA ARG A 36 -0.29 -20.16 -5.17
C ARG A 36 1.05 -19.63 -5.70
N PRO A 37 1.06 -18.97 -6.87
CA PRO A 37 2.24 -18.32 -7.39
C PRO A 37 2.53 -17.00 -6.65
N ALA A 38 3.59 -16.29 -7.05
CA ALA A 38 3.74 -14.89 -6.72
C ALA A 38 2.60 -14.07 -7.37
N LEU A 39 2.02 -13.15 -6.60
CA LEU A 39 0.86 -12.36 -7.03
C LEU A 39 1.23 -10.94 -7.48
N ALA A 40 2.31 -10.38 -6.95
CA ALA A 40 2.87 -9.09 -7.38
C ALA A 40 3.83 -9.24 -8.58
N PRO A 41 4.03 -8.16 -9.36
CA PRO A 41 4.92 -8.17 -10.52
C PRO A 41 6.40 -8.27 -10.14
N TYR A 42 6.76 -7.80 -8.95
CA TYR A 42 8.09 -7.96 -8.34
C TYR A 42 7.95 -8.69 -7.01
N LYS A 43 9.09 -9.17 -6.48
CA LYS A 43 9.11 -9.87 -5.19
C LYS A 43 8.45 -9.00 -4.11
N LEU A 44 7.46 -9.57 -3.44
CA LEU A 44 6.79 -8.96 -2.29
C LEU A 44 6.34 -10.06 -1.34
N ILE A 45 6.94 -10.12 -0.15
CA ILE A 45 6.70 -11.13 0.87
C ILE A 45 6.14 -10.45 2.12
N LEU A 46 4.96 -10.89 2.56
CA LEU A 46 4.30 -10.37 3.76
C LEU A 46 4.81 -11.05 5.01
N GLY A 47 4.95 -10.25 6.06
CA GLY A 47 5.08 -10.69 7.44
C GLY A 47 3.72 -10.77 8.14
N ASN A 48 3.77 -10.95 9.46
CA ASN A 48 2.59 -10.93 10.33
C ASN A 48 2.55 -9.69 11.23
N GLU A 49 3.50 -8.77 11.03
CA GLU A 49 3.61 -7.55 11.81
C GLU A 49 2.46 -6.59 11.49
N ARG A 50 2.03 -5.87 12.50
CA ARG A 50 0.88 -4.96 12.49
C ARG A 50 1.30 -3.71 13.25
N ILE A 51 0.60 -2.61 12.99
CA ILE A 51 0.69 -1.40 13.80
C ILE A 51 -0.70 -1.19 14.36
N THR A 52 -0.86 -1.54 15.63
CA THR A 52 -2.15 -1.62 16.31
C THR A 52 -2.53 -0.34 17.03
N ASP A 53 -1.58 0.56 17.30
CA ASP A 53 -1.87 1.88 17.84
C ASP A 53 -2.37 2.81 16.72
N GLU A 54 -3.67 3.12 16.73
CA GLU A 54 -4.32 4.07 15.83
C GLU A 54 -3.71 5.49 15.86
N THR A 55 -3.02 5.84 16.94
CA THR A 55 -2.34 7.13 17.12
C THR A 55 -0.87 7.11 16.72
N ALA A 56 -0.33 5.95 16.33
CA ALA A 56 1.07 5.81 15.94
C ALA A 56 1.46 6.86 14.86
N PRO A 57 2.56 7.62 15.06
CA PRO A 57 2.98 8.65 14.12
C PRO A 57 3.37 8.08 12.75
N ILE A 58 2.97 8.77 11.69
CA ILE A 58 3.31 8.39 10.32
C ILE A 58 4.52 9.21 9.85
N THR A 59 5.58 8.53 9.43
CA THR A 59 6.75 9.15 8.82
C THR A 59 6.67 9.03 7.30
N PHE A 60 6.76 10.15 6.59
CA PHE A 60 6.90 10.18 5.13
C PHE A 60 8.35 9.95 4.75
N LEU A 61 8.65 8.83 4.11
CA LEU A 61 10.01 8.45 3.72
C LEU A 61 10.47 9.19 2.45
N GLU A 62 9.55 9.44 1.53
CA GLU A 62 9.78 10.19 0.30
C GLU A 62 8.75 11.32 0.20
N PRO A 63 8.86 12.39 1.01
CA PRO A 63 7.81 13.39 1.17
C PRO A 63 7.44 14.14 -0.12
N GLU A 64 8.35 14.20 -1.09
CA GLU A 64 8.13 14.84 -2.40
C GLU A 64 7.55 13.87 -3.45
N HIS A 65 7.32 12.60 -3.11
CA HIS A 65 6.81 11.61 -4.06
C HIS A 65 5.42 12.03 -4.58
N PRO A 66 5.13 11.96 -5.91
CA PRO A 66 3.87 12.46 -6.46
C PRO A 66 2.61 11.84 -5.85
N LEU A 67 2.69 10.55 -5.48
CA LEU A 67 1.58 9.84 -4.82
C LEU A 67 1.16 10.47 -3.47
N LEU A 68 2.06 11.20 -2.80
CA LEU A 68 1.78 11.93 -1.56
C LEU A 68 1.38 13.39 -1.80
N ASN A 69 1.48 13.88 -3.04
CA ASN A 69 1.37 15.31 -3.35
C ASN A 69 0.29 15.66 -4.39
N SER A 70 -0.34 14.70 -5.06
CA SER A 70 -1.35 14.97 -6.09
C SER A 70 -2.47 13.92 -6.16
N PRO A 71 -3.74 14.34 -6.34
CA PRO A 71 -4.21 15.72 -6.42
C PRO A 71 -4.26 16.43 -5.05
N ASN A 72 -4.05 15.69 -3.96
CA ASN A 72 -3.96 16.23 -2.62
C ASN A 72 -2.53 16.18 -2.11
N LYS A 73 -2.04 17.31 -1.56
CA LYS A 73 -0.86 17.29 -0.70
C LYS A 73 -1.23 16.70 0.66
N LEU A 74 -0.63 15.55 0.98
CA LEU A 74 -0.88 14.86 2.24
C LEU A 74 0.04 15.39 3.34
N GLY A 75 -0.51 15.50 4.53
CA GLY A 75 0.20 15.91 5.75
C GLY A 75 -0.13 15.00 6.93
N GLN A 76 0.39 15.31 8.11
CA GLN A 76 0.13 14.54 9.33
C GLN A 76 -1.35 14.53 9.71
N GLU A 77 -2.07 15.60 9.40
CA GLU A 77 -3.50 15.76 9.62
C GLU A 77 -4.35 14.75 8.83
N ASP A 78 -3.85 14.27 7.69
CA ASP A 78 -4.52 13.21 6.92
C ASP A 78 -4.48 11.86 7.64
N PHE A 79 -3.62 11.74 8.66
CA PHE A 79 -3.49 10.58 9.52
C PHE A 79 -4.07 10.80 10.92
N ALA A 80 -4.81 11.89 11.15
CA ALA A 80 -5.53 12.13 12.39
C ALA A 80 -6.89 11.42 12.43
N ASN A 81 -7.38 11.17 13.65
CA ASN A 81 -8.68 10.53 13.93
C ASN A 81 -8.86 9.15 13.26
N TRP A 82 -7.74 8.45 13.03
CA TRP A 82 -7.74 7.08 12.56
C TRP A 82 -8.45 6.19 13.58
N ILE A 83 -9.17 5.18 13.11
CA ILE A 83 -9.87 4.26 14.00
C ILE A 83 -9.18 2.89 14.08
N GLN A 84 -9.10 2.37 15.29
CA GLN A 84 -8.61 1.04 15.65
C GLN A 84 -7.11 0.82 15.47
N GLU A 85 -6.59 0.74 14.25
CA GLU A 85 -5.20 0.38 13.98
C GLU A 85 -4.68 1.06 12.71
N ARG A 86 -3.36 1.18 12.51
CA ARG A 86 -2.81 1.79 11.28
C ARG A 86 -2.77 0.81 10.12
N GLY A 87 -2.27 -0.40 10.34
CA GLY A 87 -1.99 -1.32 9.24
C GLY A 87 -1.76 -2.76 9.66
N LEU A 88 -1.92 -3.65 8.68
CA LEU A 88 -1.98 -5.09 8.85
C LEU A 88 -1.02 -5.82 7.92
N TYR A 89 -0.38 -6.86 8.45
CA TYR A 89 0.44 -7.82 7.67
C TYR A 89 1.46 -7.11 6.79
N TYR A 90 2.30 -6.27 7.43
CA TYR A 90 3.29 -5.46 6.71
C TYR A 90 4.21 -6.35 5.87
N PRO A 91 4.59 -5.89 4.66
CA PRO A 91 5.69 -6.48 3.91
C PRO A 91 6.93 -6.58 4.78
N LYS A 92 7.62 -7.72 4.74
CA LYS A 92 8.89 -7.92 5.46
C LYS A 92 10.11 -7.98 4.54
N ASP A 93 9.87 -8.20 3.25
CA ASP A 93 10.91 -8.34 2.23
C ASP A 93 10.29 -8.08 0.86
N TRP A 94 10.91 -7.21 0.06
CA TRP A 94 10.41 -6.82 -1.25
C TRP A 94 11.55 -6.38 -2.18
N ASP A 95 11.24 -6.35 -3.47
CA ASP A 95 12.18 -5.95 -4.51
C ASP A 95 12.50 -4.44 -4.45
N PRO A 96 13.76 -4.02 -4.72
CA PRO A 96 14.14 -2.60 -4.77
C PRO A 96 13.34 -1.72 -5.73
N GLN A 97 12.59 -2.30 -6.69
CA GLN A 97 11.65 -1.55 -7.54
C GLN A 97 10.53 -0.87 -6.74
N PHE A 98 10.22 -1.34 -5.53
CA PHE A 98 9.22 -0.72 -4.67
C PHE A 98 9.79 0.41 -3.83
N HIS A 99 9.24 1.59 -4.03
CA HIS A 99 9.38 2.74 -3.15
C HIS A 99 8.44 2.58 -1.95
N ALA A 100 9.01 2.55 -0.75
CA ALA A 100 8.23 2.59 0.49
C ALA A 100 8.02 4.05 0.91
N LEU A 101 6.77 4.50 0.92
CA LEU A 101 6.46 5.91 1.13
C LEU A 101 6.14 6.27 2.59
N LEU A 102 5.63 5.29 3.34
CA LEU A 102 5.20 5.48 4.73
C LEU A 102 5.95 4.50 5.66
N GLN A 103 6.29 5.00 6.85
CA GLN A 103 6.83 4.25 7.97
C GLN A 103 6.07 4.61 9.25
N SER A 104 5.88 3.64 10.14
CA SER A 104 5.30 3.85 11.48
C SER A 104 5.70 2.67 12.38
N ASN A 105 5.45 2.77 13.68
CA ASN A 105 5.57 1.65 14.62
C ASN A 105 4.66 1.86 15.83
N ASP A 106 4.30 0.77 16.48
CA ASP A 106 3.74 0.81 17.82
C ASP A 106 4.81 1.28 18.84
N PRO A 107 4.43 1.86 19.98
CA PRO A 107 5.37 2.32 20.99
C PRO A 107 6.33 1.22 21.47
N GLY A 108 7.63 1.47 21.34
CA GLY A 108 8.67 0.51 21.75
C GLY A 108 8.99 -0.59 20.73
N GLU A 109 8.28 -0.65 19.60
CA GLU A 109 8.54 -1.60 18.52
C GLU A 109 9.44 -1.00 17.43
N ALA A 110 10.02 -1.88 16.60
CA ALA A 110 10.84 -1.47 15.47
C ALA A 110 9.99 -0.77 14.39
N PRO A 111 10.52 0.28 13.72
CA PRO A 111 9.85 0.91 12.58
C PRO A 111 9.53 -0.07 11.46
N LEU A 112 8.24 -0.16 11.11
CA LEU A 112 7.77 -0.90 9.95
C LEU A 112 7.61 0.03 8.76
N LYS A 113 8.19 -0.38 7.64
CA LYS A 113 8.01 0.25 6.33
C LYS A 113 7.08 -0.59 5.48
N GLY A 114 6.57 -0.01 4.41
CA GLY A 114 5.73 -0.76 3.46
C GLY A 114 4.24 -0.73 3.80
N GLY A 115 3.82 0.22 4.65
CA GLY A 115 2.41 0.59 4.77
C GLY A 115 1.83 1.03 3.42
N LEU A 116 2.67 1.67 2.59
CA LEU A 116 2.38 2.06 1.22
C LEU A 116 3.64 1.83 0.36
N LEU A 117 3.56 0.84 -0.53
CA LEU A 117 4.58 0.50 -1.53
C LEU A 117 4.08 0.88 -2.92
N VAL A 118 4.92 1.53 -3.72
CA VAL A 118 4.63 1.85 -5.13
C VAL A 118 5.80 1.45 -6.01
N ALA A 119 5.52 0.88 -7.17
CA ALA A 119 6.52 0.58 -8.18
C ALA A 119 5.98 0.90 -9.58
N ASP A 120 6.87 1.31 -10.46
CA ASP A 120 6.58 1.35 -11.90
C ASP A 120 6.56 -0.06 -12.46
N TYR A 121 5.58 -0.34 -13.32
CA TYR A 121 5.43 -1.65 -13.94
C TYR A 121 4.96 -1.51 -15.39
N GLY A 122 5.87 -1.81 -16.32
CA GLY A 122 5.63 -1.57 -17.73
C GLY A 122 5.40 -0.08 -18.02
N ARG A 123 4.23 0.25 -18.56
CA ARG A 123 3.80 1.63 -18.80
C ARG A 123 2.93 2.21 -17.69
N GLY A 124 2.60 1.42 -16.67
CA GLY A 124 1.72 1.82 -15.58
C GLY A 124 2.38 1.60 -14.22
N HIS A 125 1.55 1.39 -13.21
CA HIS A 125 2.00 1.38 -11.82
C HIS A 125 1.33 0.28 -11.00
N TYR A 126 2.05 -0.18 -9.99
CA TYR A 126 1.57 -1.13 -9.00
C TYR A 126 1.70 -0.52 -7.60
N ILE A 127 0.58 -0.43 -6.88
CA ILE A 127 0.53 0.07 -5.51
C ILE A 127 0.07 -1.08 -4.61
N TYR A 128 0.89 -1.43 -3.62
CA TYR A 128 0.50 -2.34 -2.54
C TYR A 128 0.41 -1.56 -1.24
N THR A 129 -0.61 -1.81 -0.43
CA THR A 129 -0.78 -1.09 0.84
C THR A 129 -1.27 -2.00 1.96
N SER A 130 -0.56 -1.97 3.08
CA SER A 130 -0.92 -2.65 4.34
C SER A 130 -1.78 -1.80 5.26
N MET A 131 -1.95 -0.50 5.00
CA MET A 131 -2.82 0.38 5.79
C MET A 131 -4.28 -0.09 5.75
N VAL A 132 -5.01 0.08 6.86
CA VAL A 132 -6.41 -0.37 6.99
C VAL A 132 -7.44 0.57 6.35
N TRP A 133 -7.20 1.03 5.13
CA TRP A 133 -8.06 2.01 4.44
C TRP A 133 -9.55 1.70 4.48
N TYR A 134 -9.93 0.43 4.38
CA TYR A 134 -11.32 -0.01 4.40
C TYR A 134 -12.06 0.35 5.70
N ARG A 135 -11.38 0.50 6.85
CA ARG A 135 -11.99 0.96 8.10
C ARG A 135 -12.19 2.47 8.06
N GLU A 136 -11.13 3.19 7.72
CA GLU A 136 -11.12 4.66 7.66
C GLU A 136 -12.10 5.21 6.64
N LEU A 137 -12.17 4.60 5.45
CA LEU A 137 -13.14 4.95 4.42
C LEU A 137 -14.57 4.74 4.92
N ARG A 138 -14.87 3.61 5.58
CA ARG A 138 -16.19 3.36 6.16
C ARG A 138 -16.53 4.31 7.31
N ALA A 139 -15.53 4.75 8.07
CA ALA A 139 -15.68 5.71 9.16
C ALA A 139 -15.78 7.17 8.70
N GLY A 140 -15.53 7.47 7.42
CA GLY A 140 -15.60 8.83 6.90
C GLY A 140 -14.35 9.67 7.19
N VAL A 141 -13.20 9.05 7.50
CA VAL A 141 -11.97 9.78 7.84
C VAL A 141 -11.45 10.52 6.60
N PRO A 142 -11.42 11.88 6.58
CA PRO A 142 -11.15 12.64 5.36
C PRO A 142 -9.80 12.32 4.69
N GLY A 143 -8.75 12.10 5.47
CA GLY A 143 -7.42 11.79 4.94
C GLY A 143 -7.35 10.47 4.19
N ALA A 144 -8.14 9.45 4.59
CA ALA A 144 -8.23 8.19 3.85
C ALA A 144 -8.87 8.38 2.46
N TYR A 145 -9.84 9.28 2.33
CA TYR A 145 -10.43 9.63 1.03
C TYR A 145 -9.44 10.41 0.16
N ARG A 146 -8.67 11.34 0.75
CA ARG A 146 -7.62 12.09 0.03
C ARG A 146 -6.53 11.14 -0.48
N MET A 147 -6.08 10.20 0.35
CA MET A 147 -5.13 9.16 -0.07
C MET A 147 -5.70 8.28 -1.18
N LEU A 148 -6.96 7.83 -1.08
CA LEU A 148 -7.60 7.04 -2.13
C LEU A 148 -7.68 7.81 -3.46
N ALA A 149 -8.03 9.10 -3.41
CA ALA A 149 -8.04 9.96 -4.59
C ALA A 149 -6.64 10.09 -5.22
N ASN A 150 -5.59 10.22 -4.41
CA ASN A 150 -4.20 10.20 -4.88
C ASN A 150 -3.84 8.87 -5.55
N MET A 151 -4.15 7.72 -4.93
CA MET A 151 -3.87 6.40 -5.52
C MET A 151 -4.58 6.18 -6.85
N ILE A 152 -5.84 6.58 -6.98
CA ILE A 152 -6.62 6.41 -8.22
C ILE A 152 -6.16 7.38 -9.33
N SER A 153 -5.68 8.55 -8.94
CA SER A 153 -5.18 9.57 -9.88
C SER A 153 -3.71 9.35 -10.26
N TYR A 154 -3.00 8.48 -9.54
CA TYR A 154 -1.57 8.24 -9.76
C TYR A 154 -1.28 7.73 -11.17
N GLY A 155 -0.24 8.29 -11.79
CA GLY A 155 0.13 8.03 -13.18
C GLY A 155 -0.75 8.73 -14.23
N ARG A 156 -1.84 9.38 -13.82
CA ARG A 156 -2.65 10.22 -14.70
C ARG A 156 -2.16 11.64 -14.57
N SER A 157 -1.29 12.06 -15.49
CA SER A 157 -0.96 13.48 -15.62
C SER A 157 -2.26 14.28 -15.73
N ALA A 158 -2.36 15.38 -14.99
CA ALA A 158 -3.27 16.45 -15.37
C ALA A 158 -2.89 16.82 -16.81
N LYS A 159 -3.79 16.53 -17.76
CA LYS A 159 -3.68 17.09 -19.10
C LYS A 159 -3.75 18.61 -19.05
#